data_AF-A0A935A9S1-F1
#
_entry.id   AF-A0A935A9S1-F1
#
_cell.length_a   1.000
_cell.length_b   1.000
_cell.length_c   1.000
_cell.angle_alpha   90.00
_cell.angle_beta   90.00
_cell.angle_gamma   90.00
#
_symmetry.space_group_name_H-M   'P 1'
#
loop_
_entity.id
_entity.type
_entity.pdbx_description
1 polymer ?
#
loop_
_entity_poly.entity_id
_entity_poly.type
_entity_poly.pdbx_seq_one_letter_code
_entity_poly.pdbx_strand_id
1 'polypeptide(L)'
;MKLNTSKDVWIARIIAWVLLCVLSSGILFVTTFMLGPSLFVIPNFSEKIAVALYCPGAESTSLQEGASTPATSDPNGVTGHTVEITCHFPDGSTDIIDNGEYAIAAIGGAFGGGLLIGLLVSLPLFLVPIFLFRKKREG
;
A
#
# COMPACT_ATOMS: atom_id res chain seq x y z
N MET A 1 -34.90 31.61 -23.10
CA MET A 1 -34.87 30.46 -22.16
C MET A 1 -33.54 29.72 -22.32
N LYS A 2 -32.58 29.89 -21.39
CA LYS A 2 -31.26 29.19 -21.43
C LYS A 2 -30.70 28.82 -20.04
N LEU A 3 -31.28 29.34 -18.95
CA LEU A 3 -30.77 29.11 -17.59
C LEU A 3 -31.01 27.68 -17.07
N ASN A 4 -32.18 27.07 -17.34
CA ASN A 4 -32.48 25.73 -16.79
C ASN A 4 -31.54 24.65 -17.35
N THR A 5 -31.26 24.67 -18.66
CA THR A 5 -30.34 23.72 -19.29
C THR A 5 -28.92 23.81 -18.72
N SER A 6 -28.49 25.02 -18.32
CA SER A 6 -27.15 25.21 -17.72
C SER A 6 -27.05 24.67 -16.29
N LYS A 7 -28.14 24.77 -15.50
CA LYS A 7 -28.22 24.19 -14.16
C LYS A 7 -28.23 22.67 -14.21
N ASP A 8 -29.02 22.08 -15.10
CA ASP A 8 -29.14 20.62 -15.23
C ASP A 8 -27.81 19.96 -15.62
N VAL A 9 -27.04 20.60 -16.53
CA VAL A 9 -25.70 20.14 -16.92
C VAL A 9 -24.71 20.23 -15.75
N TRP A 10 -24.80 21.27 -14.93
CA TRP A 10 -23.94 21.42 -13.76
C TRP A 10 -24.26 20.39 -12.67
N ILE A 11 -25.55 20.14 -12.42
CA ILE A 11 -26.01 19.11 -11.48
C ILE A 11 -25.55 17.72 -11.93
N ALA A 12 -25.71 17.38 -13.21
CA ALA A 12 -25.24 16.11 -13.76
C ALA A 12 -23.72 15.94 -13.61
N ARG A 13 -22.94 17.01 -13.79
CA ARG A 13 -21.49 16.98 -13.54
C ARG A 13 -21.15 16.76 -12.08
N ILE A 14 -21.82 17.44 -11.16
CA ILE A 14 -21.60 17.23 -9.72
C ILE A 14 -21.90 15.78 -9.34
N ILE A 15 -23.03 15.23 -9.80
CA ILE A 15 -23.39 13.83 -9.54
C ILE A 15 -22.33 12.87 -10.09
N ALA A 16 -21.85 13.10 -11.32
CA ALA A 16 -20.78 12.29 -11.90
C ALA A 16 -19.48 12.35 -11.07
N TRP A 17 -19.10 13.54 -10.58
CA TRP A 17 -17.95 13.71 -9.70
C TRP A 17 -18.12 12.99 -8.36
N VAL A 18 -19.31 13.08 -7.74
CA VAL A 18 -19.60 12.39 -6.49
C VAL A 18 -19.52 10.87 -6.69
N LEU A 19 -20.10 10.33 -7.76
CA LEU A 19 -20.03 8.90 -8.07
C LEU A 19 -18.59 8.43 -8.31
N LEU A 20 -17.79 9.22 -9.03
CA LEU A 20 -16.36 8.94 -9.22
C LEU A 20 -15.59 8.97 -7.91
N CYS A 21 -15.86 9.94 -7.02
CA CYS A 21 -15.24 10.01 -5.71
C CYS A 21 -15.60 8.78 -4.86
N VAL A 22 -16.85 8.35 -4.85
CA VAL A 22 -17.30 7.16 -4.11
C VAL A 22 -16.62 5.90 -4.66
N LEU A 23 -16.59 5.73 -5.99
CA LEU A 23 -15.95 4.58 -6.61
C LEU A 23 -14.44 4.56 -6.36
N SER A 24 -13.78 5.70 -6.51
CA SER A 24 -12.34 5.88 -6.22
C SER A 24 -12.02 5.56 -4.76
N SER A 25 -12.81 6.07 -3.82
CA SER A 25 -12.64 5.81 -2.39
C SER A 25 -12.86 4.32 -2.09
N GLY A 26 -13.84 3.68 -2.73
CA GLY A 26 -14.08 2.25 -2.63
C GLY A 26 -12.90 1.42 -3.13
N ILE A 27 -12.30 1.79 -4.26
CA ILE A 27 -11.09 1.14 -4.78
C ILE A 27 -9.94 1.28 -3.78
N LEU A 28 -9.66 2.50 -3.30
CA LEU A 28 -8.59 2.74 -2.33
C LEU A 28 -8.80 1.94 -1.05
N PHE A 29 -10.05 1.84 -0.58
CA PHE A 29 -10.38 1.05 0.60
C PHE A 29 -10.12 -0.45 0.37
N VAL A 30 -10.64 -1.01 -0.72
CA VAL A 30 -10.46 -2.44 -1.05
C VAL A 30 -9.00 -2.76 -1.28
N THR A 31 -8.26 -1.94 -2.02
CA THR A 31 -6.86 -2.24 -2.30
C THR A 31 -5.99 -2.11 -1.06
N THR A 32 -6.24 -1.13 -0.19
CA THR A 32 -5.46 -0.92 1.03
C THR A 32 -5.76 -1.98 2.08
N PHE A 33 -7.03 -2.29 2.33
CA PHE A 33 -7.44 -3.14 3.45
C PHE A 33 -7.72 -4.60 3.10
N MET A 34 -7.97 -4.93 1.83
CA MET A 34 -8.15 -6.33 1.40
C MET A 34 -6.94 -6.86 0.63
N LEU A 35 -6.45 -6.11 -0.36
CA LEU A 35 -5.26 -6.51 -1.12
C LEU A 35 -3.95 -6.20 -0.37
N GLY A 36 -3.88 -5.13 0.40
CA GLY A 36 -2.67 -4.80 1.16
C GLY A 36 -2.23 -5.95 2.07
N PRO A 37 -3.11 -6.48 2.93
CA PRO A 37 -2.77 -7.63 3.77
C PRO A 37 -2.43 -8.91 3.00
N SER A 38 -2.92 -9.11 1.77
CA SER A 38 -2.51 -10.29 1.00
C SER A 38 -1.07 -10.22 0.52
N LEU A 39 -0.44 -9.04 0.53
CA LEU A 39 0.98 -8.86 0.23
C LEU A 39 1.91 -9.46 1.31
N PHE A 40 1.41 -9.71 2.54
CA PHE A 40 2.19 -10.40 3.57
C PHE A 40 2.53 -11.85 3.21
N VAL A 41 1.71 -12.47 2.36
CA VAL A 41 1.92 -13.87 1.94
C VAL A 41 3.01 -13.95 0.87
N ILE A 42 3.43 -12.83 0.28
CA ILE A 42 4.47 -12.81 -0.74
C ILE A 42 5.83 -12.97 -0.06
N PRO A 43 6.57 -14.07 -0.33
CA PRO A 43 7.87 -14.28 0.27
C PRO A 43 8.83 -13.16 -0.18
N ASN A 44 9.65 -12.68 0.76
CA ASN A 44 10.64 -11.61 0.59
C ASN A 44 10.09 -10.18 0.39
N PHE A 45 8.77 -9.95 0.33
CA PHE A 45 8.25 -8.57 0.20
C PHE A 45 8.52 -7.76 1.48
N SER A 46 8.15 -8.31 2.62
CA SER A 46 8.38 -7.71 3.94
C SER A 46 9.86 -7.55 4.26
N GLU A 47 10.68 -8.56 3.94
CA GLU A 47 12.14 -8.49 4.11
C GLU A 47 12.75 -7.35 3.29
N LYS A 48 12.41 -7.26 2.00
CA LYS A 48 12.94 -6.20 1.14
C LYS A 48 12.53 -4.80 1.61
N ILE A 49 11.33 -4.65 2.16
CA ILE A 49 10.85 -3.37 2.69
C ILE A 49 11.58 -3.02 3.98
N ALA A 50 11.74 -3.98 4.89
CA ALA A 50 12.48 -3.79 6.13
C ALA A 50 13.95 -3.42 5.85
N VAL A 51 14.62 -4.16 4.97
CA VAL A 51 16.01 -3.88 4.56
C VAL A 51 16.12 -2.52 3.87
N ALA A 52 15.19 -2.17 2.98
CA ALA A 52 15.21 -0.86 2.32
C ALA A 52 14.96 0.31 3.28
N LEU A 53 14.19 0.11 4.36
CA LEU A 53 13.88 1.14 5.35
C LEU A 53 15.00 1.31 6.40
N TYR A 54 15.49 0.21 6.94
CA TYR A 54 16.40 0.23 8.10
C TYR A 54 17.86 0.00 7.72
N CYS A 55 18.15 -0.75 6.65
CA CYS A 55 19.50 -1.05 6.18
C CYS A 55 19.73 -0.66 4.70
N PRO A 56 19.61 0.63 4.34
CA PRO A 56 19.81 1.05 2.95
C PRO A 56 21.26 0.79 2.52
N GLY A 57 21.44 -0.03 1.47
CA GLY A 57 22.77 -0.31 0.90
C GLY A 57 23.51 -1.51 1.47
N ALA A 58 22.82 -2.39 2.22
CA ALA A 58 23.38 -3.70 2.60
C ALA A 58 23.69 -4.55 1.35
N GLU A 59 24.87 -5.17 1.30
CA GLU A 59 25.29 -6.06 0.21
C GLU A 59 24.70 -7.47 0.36
N SER A 60 24.51 -7.91 1.60
CA SER A 60 23.88 -9.19 1.90
C SER A 60 23.10 -9.12 3.21
N THR A 61 22.06 -9.95 3.30
CA THR A 61 21.21 -10.08 4.48
C THR A 61 21.20 -11.53 4.92
N SER A 62 21.31 -11.77 6.22
CA SER A 62 21.06 -13.08 6.81
C SER A 62 19.80 -13.01 7.67
N LEU A 63 18.82 -13.83 7.34
CA LEU A 63 17.57 -13.92 8.06
C LEU A 63 17.68 -15.04 9.09
N GLN A 64 17.51 -14.70 10.36
CA GLN A 64 17.51 -15.65 11.46
C GLN A 64 16.10 -15.72 12.03
N GLU A 65 15.41 -16.83 11.75
CA GLU A 65 14.11 -17.14 12.36
C GLU A 65 14.35 -17.80 13.72
N GLY A 66 14.03 -17.08 14.78
CA GLY A 66 14.00 -17.65 16.13
C GLY A 66 12.77 -18.54 16.37
N ALA A 67 12.71 -19.13 17.56
CA ALA A 67 11.71 -20.14 17.89
C ALA A 67 10.26 -19.64 17.73
N SER A 68 9.46 -20.40 16.99
CA SER A 68 8.02 -20.20 16.86
C SER A 68 7.37 -20.36 18.24
N THR A 69 6.94 -19.26 18.84
CA THR A 69 6.24 -19.28 20.12
C THR A 69 4.77 -18.91 19.91
N PRO A 70 3.83 -19.44 20.72
CA PRO A 70 2.45 -18.99 20.65
C PRO A 70 2.39 -17.48 20.88
N ALA A 71 1.90 -16.70 19.91
CA ALA A 71 1.75 -15.26 20.08
C ALA A 71 0.63 -14.91 21.07
N THR A 72 -0.18 -15.89 21.44
CA THR A 72 -1.27 -15.76 22.40
C THR A 72 -1.28 -16.94 23.37
N SER A 73 -1.92 -16.77 24.53
CA SER A 73 -2.16 -17.82 25.51
C SER A 73 -3.24 -18.83 25.11
N ASP A 74 -3.75 -18.74 23.88
CA ASP A 74 -4.81 -19.59 23.34
C ASP A 74 -4.19 -20.77 22.57
N PRO A 75 -4.52 -22.03 22.87
CA PRO A 75 -3.94 -23.19 22.17
C PRO A 75 -4.26 -23.27 20.67
N ASN A 76 -5.24 -22.51 20.17
CA ASN A 76 -5.53 -22.33 18.74
C ASN A 76 -5.03 -20.97 18.20
N GLY A 77 -4.17 -20.28 18.95
CA GLY A 77 -3.64 -18.97 18.64
C GLY A 77 -2.65 -18.96 17.47
N VAL A 78 -2.45 -17.76 16.93
CA VAL A 78 -1.45 -17.52 15.88
C VAL A 78 -0.06 -17.79 16.46
N THR A 79 0.75 -18.57 15.76
CA THR A 79 2.15 -18.81 16.11
C THR A 79 2.96 -17.59 15.66
N GLY A 80 3.65 -16.94 16.60
CA GLY A 80 4.55 -15.83 16.33
C GLY A 80 5.96 -16.34 16.11
N HIS A 81 6.57 -15.97 15.00
CA HIS A 81 7.99 -16.20 14.75
C HIS A 81 8.73 -14.91 15.08
N THR A 82 9.81 -15.02 15.86
CA THR A 82 10.75 -13.92 16.02
C THR A 82 11.64 -13.89 14.79
N VAL A 83 11.54 -12.84 13.97
CA VAL A 83 12.41 -12.66 12.81
C VAL A 83 13.45 -11.61 13.17
N GLU A 84 14.73 -11.95 13.02
CA GLU A 84 15.85 -11.03 13.18
C GLU A 84 16.63 -11.02 11.86
N ILE A 85 16.82 -9.83 11.27
CA ILE A 85 17.55 -9.68 10.01
C ILE A 85 18.86 -8.99 10.31
N THR A 86 19.97 -9.68 10.07
CA THR A 86 21.30 -9.07 10.12
C THR A 86 21.68 -8.58 8.72
N CYS A 87 22.00 -7.30 8.62
CA CYS A 87 22.44 -6.63 7.41
C CYS A 87 23.97 -6.53 7.40
N HIS A 88 24.62 -6.95 6.31
CA HIS A 88 26.06 -6.79 6.13
C HIS A 88 26.35 -5.68 5.13
N PHE A 89 27.14 -4.69 5.54
CA PHE A 89 27.53 -3.55 4.72
C PHE A 89 28.89 -3.74 4.05
N PRO A 90 29.17 -3.04 2.94
CA PRO A 90 30.45 -3.13 2.22
C PRO A 90 31.66 -2.72 3.07
N ASP A 91 31.43 -1.92 4.12
CA ASP A 91 32.47 -1.48 5.06
C ASP A 91 32.80 -2.54 6.13
N GLY A 92 32.13 -3.70 6.10
CA GLY A 92 32.29 -4.78 7.07
C GLY A 92 31.52 -4.57 8.38
N SER A 93 30.77 -3.48 8.52
CA SER A 93 29.84 -3.28 9.64
C SER A 93 28.60 -4.16 9.48
N THR A 94 27.99 -4.49 10.61
CA THR A 94 26.73 -5.24 10.67
C THR A 94 25.70 -4.46 11.46
N ASP A 95 24.48 -4.43 10.96
CA ASP A 95 23.33 -3.87 11.68
C ASP A 95 22.23 -4.93 11.81
N ILE A 96 21.42 -4.82 12.85
CA ILE A 96 20.43 -5.82 13.21
C ILE A 96 19.06 -5.14 13.24
N ILE A 97 18.16 -5.63 12.41
CA ILE A 97 16.74 -5.24 12.43
C ILE A 97 16.03 -6.16 13.42
N ASP A 98 15.56 -5.57 14.51
CA ASP A 98 14.78 -6.27 15.53
C ASP A 98 13.38 -6.65 15.01
N ASN A 99 12.78 -7.67 15.62
CA ASN A 99 11.44 -8.16 15.26
C ASN A 99 10.36 -7.06 15.27
N GLY A 100 10.47 -6.08 16.18
CA GLY A 100 9.53 -4.96 16.24
C GLY A 100 9.61 -4.05 15.01
N GLU A 101 10.82 -3.74 14.58
CA GLU A 101 11.08 -2.90 13.40
C GLU A 101 10.67 -3.62 12.11
N TYR A 102 10.99 -4.92 12.03
CA TYR A 102 10.53 -5.77 10.94
C TYR A 102 9.00 -5.83 10.85
N ALA A 103 8.30 -6.03 11.97
CA ALA A 103 6.85 -6.08 12.00
C ALA A 103 6.21 -4.76 11.54
N ILE A 104 6.75 -3.61 11.97
CA ILE A 104 6.26 -2.29 11.57
C ILE A 104 6.51 -2.07 10.08
N ALA A 105 7.70 -2.40 9.56
CA ALA A 105 8.01 -2.30 8.13
C ALA A 105 7.13 -3.22 7.29
N ALA A 106 6.87 -4.45 7.74
CA ALA A 106 6.00 -5.40 7.05
C ALA A 106 4.56 -4.89 6.99
N ILE A 107 4.02 -4.40 8.12
CA ILE A 107 2.67 -3.81 8.18
C ILE A 107 2.59 -2.56 7.32
N GLY A 108 3.49 -1.60 7.53
CA GLY A 108 3.53 -0.37 6.75
C GLY A 108 3.68 -0.64 5.25
N GLY A 109 4.54 -1.60 4.88
CA GLY A 109 4.78 -2.02 3.52
C GLY A 109 3.58 -2.68 2.84
N ALA A 110 2.88 -3.58 3.54
CA ALA A 110 1.71 -4.28 3.02
C ALA A 110 0.54 -3.31 2.77
N PHE A 111 0.16 -2.51 3.77
CA PHE A 111 -0.90 -1.51 3.61
C PHE A 111 -0.50 -0.40 2.63
N GLY A 112 0.75 0.06 2.69
CA GLY A 112 1.29 1.06 1.77
C GLY A 112 1.32 0.57 0.32
N GLY A 113 1.70 -0.70 0.09
CA GLY A 113 1.64 -1.33 -1.23
C GLY A 113 0.21 -1.42 -1.76
N GLY A 114 -0.74 -1.82 -0.91
CA GLY A 114 -2.17 -1.81 -1.24
C GLY A 114 -2.71 -0.41 -1.59
N LEU A 115 -2.27 0.62 -0.87
CA LEU A 115 -2.60 2.01 -1.16
C LEU A 115 -2.01 2.44 -2.52
N LEU A 116 -0.75 2.12 -2.79
CA LEU A 116 -0.07 2.46 -4.05
C LEU A 116 -0.78 1.83 -5.26
N ILE A 117 -1.17 0.55 -5.16
CA ILE A 117 -1.97 -0.13 -6.19
C ILE A 117 -3.31 0.59 -6.37
N GLY A 118 -3.98 0.93 -5.27
CA GLY A 118 -5.23 1.69 -5.29
C GLY A 118 -5.10 3.04 -5.96
N LEU A 119 -4.04 3.79 -5.68
CA LEU A 119 -3.74 5.07 -6.30
C LEU A 119 -3.50 4.90 -7.81
N LEU A 120 -2.74 3.87 -8.21
CA LEU A 120 -2.44 3.60 -9.61
C LEU A 120 -3.70 3.35 -10.45
N VAL A 121 -4.72 2.72 -9.86
CA VAL A 121 -6.01 2.47 -10.53
C VAL A 121 -6.98 3.66 -10.41
N SER A 122 -7.03 4.31 -9.25
CA SER A 122 -8.00 5.39 -8.98
C SER A 122 -7.64 6.73 -9.64
N LEU A 123 -6.36 7.09 -9.71
CA LEU A 123 -5.91 8.34 -10.33
C LEU A 123 -6.30 8.45 -11.81
N PRO A 124 -6.04 7.46 -12.68
CA PRO A 124 -6.49 7.50 -14.06
C PRO A 124 -8.00 7.62 -14.16
N LEU A 125 -8.75 6.90 -13.32
CA LEU A 125 -10.21 6.95 -13.32
C LEU A 125 -10.75 8.36 -13.02
N PHE A 126 -10.07 9.09 -12.14
CA PHE A 126 -10.41 10.46 -11.79
C PHE A 126 -9.94 11.50 -12.82
N LEU A 127 -8.78 11.27 -13.46
CA LEU A 127 -8.15 12.22 -14.38
C LEU A 127 -8.63 12.10 -15.83
N VAL A 128 -9.01 10.90 -16.29
CA VAL A 128 -9.50 10.66 -17.66
C VAL A 128 -10.67 11.57 -18.04
N PRO A 129 -11.72 11.75 -17.20
CA PRO A 129 -12.80 12.69 -17.50
C PRO A 129 -12.29 14.12 -17.69
N ILE A 130 -11.35 14.60 -16.87
CA ILE A 130 -10.78 15.96 -16.96
C ILE A 130 -10.08 16.14 -18.30
N PHE A 131 -9.25 15.19 -18.70
CA PHE A 131 -8.53 15.24 -19.98
C PHE A 131 -9.49 15.23 -21.17
N LEU A 132 -10.53 14.40 -21.14
CA LEU A 132 -11.53 14.33 -22.20
C LEU A 132 -12.34 15.63 -22.32
N PHE A 133 -12.69 16.27 -21.20
CA PHE A 133 -13.39 17.56 -21.22
C PHE A 133 -12.50 18.72 -21.68
N ARG A 134 -11.20 18.71 -21.38
CA ARG A 134 -10.25 19.72 -21.86
C ARG A 134 -10.04 19.61 -23.37
N LYS A 135 -9.81 18.40 -23.89
CA LYS A 135 -9.62 18.17 -25.33
C LYS A 135 -10.82 18.63 -26.16
N LYS A 136 -12.04 18.50 -25.63
CA LYS A 136 -13.27 18.95 -26.30
C LYS A 136 -13.49 20.47 -26.32
N ARG A 137 -12.68 21.25 -25.59
CA ARG A 137 -12.73 22.72 -25.58
C ARG A 137 -11.71 23.36 -26.54
N GLU A 138 -10.71 22.60 -26.98
CA GLU A 138 -9.61 23.08 -27.82
C GLU A 138 -9.81 22.77 -29.32
N GLY A 139 -10.83 21.97 -29.68
CA GLY A 139 -11.23 21.68 -31.07
C GLY A 139 -12.67 22.09 -31.31
#